data_AF-A0A2J0MDE6-F1
#
_entry.id   AF-A0A2J0MDE6-F1
#
_cell.length_a   1.000
_cell.length_b   1.000
_cell.length_c   1.000
_cell.angle_alpha   90.00
_cell.angle_beta   90.00
_cell.angle_gamma   90.00
#
_symmetry.space_group_name_H-M   'P 1'
#
loop_
_entity.id
_entity.type
_entity.pdbx_description
1 polymer ?
#
loop_
_entity_poly.entity_id
_entity_poly.type
_entity_poly.pdbx_seq_one_letter_code
_entity_poly.pdbx_strand_id
1 'polypeptide(L)' 'MRNLTIALVMFISTLGPSLIIALVGYAAVRALGRNPAASPKIMLAMGFAFLFAEGIAVIALVMIYNLFK' A
#
# COMPACT_ATOMS: atom_id res chain seq x y z
N MET A 1 15.43 23.07 7.49
CA MET A 1 13.98 22.89 7.75
C MET A 1 13.22 22.29 6.56
N ARG A 2 13.34 22.84 5.33
CA ARG A 2 12.61 22.35 4.14
C ARG A 2 12.71 20.83 3.89
N ASN A 3 13.91 20.26 3.94
CA ASN A 3 14.11 18.83 3.66
C ASN A 3 13.44 17.91 4.70
N LEU A 4 13.36 18.36 5.95
CA LEU A 4 12.69 17.60 7.02
C LEU A 4 11.17 17.60 6.81
N THR A 5 10.60 18.75 6.42
CA THR A 5 9.18 18.86 6.07
C THR A 5 8.83 17.93 4.90
N ILE A 6 9.65 17.91 3.84
CA ILE A 6 9.44 17.04 2.69
C ILE A 6 9.46 15.57 3.10
N ALA A 7 10.46 15.16 3.90
CA ALA A 7 10.57 13.78 4.39
C ALA A 7 9.35 13.36 5.22
N LEU A 8 8.86 14.24 6.12
CA LEU A 8 7.67 13.97 6.92
C LEU A 8 6.41 13.85 6.08
N VAL A 9 6.21 14.75 5.10
CA VAL A 9 5.04 14.72 4.21
C VAL A 9 5.04 13.45 3.36
N MET A 10 6.20 13.06 2.81
CA MET A 10 6.33 11.80 2.07
C MET A 10 6.03 10.59 2.97
N PHE A 11 6.56 10.55 4.19
CA PHE A 11 6.31 9.46 5.12
C PHE A 11 4.83 9.34 5.49
N ILE A 12 4.17 10.45 5.85
CA ILE A 12 2.75 10.44 6.20
C ILE A 12 1.90 10.00 5.01
N SER A 13 2.27 10.39 3.79
CA SER A 13 1.52 10.03 2.59
C SER A 13 1.52 8.53 2.28
N THR A 14 2.56 7.80 2.67
CA THR A 14 2.68 6.35 2.41
C THR A 14 2.12 5.49 3.54
N LEU A 15 1.87 6.05 4.73
CA LEU A 15 1.33 5.30 5.87
C LEU A 15 -0.03 4.63 5.57
N GLY A 16 -0.94 5.35 4.89
CA GLY A 16 -2.25 4.81 4.53
C GLY A 16 -2.15 3.56 3.65
N PRO A 17 -1.49 3.64 2.48
CA PRO A 17 -1.21 2.48 1.63
C PRO A 17 -0.52 1.33 2.37
N SER A 18 0.51 1.61 3.17
CA SER A 18 1.21 0.57 3.95
C SER A 18 0.29 -0.17 4.94
N LEU A 19 -0.63 0.55 5.59
CA LEU A 19 -1.62 -0.06 6.49
C LEU A 19 -2.59 -0.98 5.74
N ILE A 20 -3.06 -0.56 4.56
CA ILE A 20 -3.95 -1.37 3.72
C ILE A 20 -3.22 -2.66 3.31
N ILE A 21 -1.97 -2.55 2.86
CA ILE A 21 -1.15 -3.70 2.47
C ILE A 21 -0.97 -4.67 3.65
N ALA A 22 -0.64 -4.15 4.83
CA ALA A 22 -0.47 -4.98 6.03
C ALA A 22 -1.76 -5.73 6.42
N LEU A 23 -2.90 -5.04 6.44
CA LEU A 23 -4.19 -5.64 6.81
C LEU A 23 -4.67 -6.67 5.80
N VAL A 24 -4.57 -6.34 4.51
CA VAL A 24 -4.98 -7.25 3.43
C VAL A 24 -4.05 -8.46 3.36
N GLY A 25 -2.74 -8.28 3.50
CA GLY A 25 -1.77 -9.38 3.56
C GLY A 25 -2.05 -10.32 4.74
N TYR A 26 -2.28 -9.77 5.93
CA TYR A 26 -2.64 -10.54 7.11
C TYR A 26 -3.94 -11.35 6.91
N ALA A 27 -4.98 -10.72 6.35
CA ALA A 27 -6.24 -11.37 6.07
C ALA A 27 -6.09 -12.48 5.01
N ALA A 28 -5.31 -12.24 3.96
CA ALA A 28 -5.04 -13.20 2.90
C ALA A 28 -4.31 -14.44 3.45
N VAL A 29 -3.26 -14.25 4.26
CA VAL A 29 -2.52 -15.37 4.88
C VAL A 29 -3.44 -16.21 5.78
N ARG A 30 -4.30 -15.58 6.59
CA ARG A 30 -5.28 -16.33 7.40
C ARG A 30 -6.31 -17.06 6.55
N ALA A 31 -6.81 -16.45 5.49
CA ALA A 31 -7.76 -17.07 4.59
C ALA A 31 -7.16 -18.28 3.87
N LEU A 32 -5.91 -18.17 3.40
CA LEU A 32 -5.15 -19.25 2.79
C LEU A 32 -4.94 -20.42 3.76
N GLY A 33 -4.56 -20.14 5.00
CA GLY A 33 -4.39 -21.17 6.04
C GLY A 33 -5.68 -21.92 6.37
N ARG A 34 -6.85 -21.28 6.20
CA ARG A 34 -8.17 -21.90 6.40
C ARG A 34 -8.68 -22.66 5.18
N ASN A 35 -8.31 -22.24 3.98
CA ASN A 35 -8.73 -22.89 2.73
C ASN A 35 -7.64 -22.80 1.64
N PRO A 36 -6.70 -23.75 1.63
CA PRO A 36 -5.61 -23.77 0.64
C PRO A 36 -6.09 -23.91 -0.82
N ALA A 37 -7.23 -24.58 -1.04
CA ALA A 37 -7.79 -24.77 -2.38
C ALA A 37 -8.29 -23.45 -3.02
N ALA A 38 -8.57 -22.42 -2.22
CA ALA A 38 -8.96 -21.10 -2.71
C ALA A 38 -7.76 -20.20 -3.04
N SER A 39 -6.52 -20.71 -2.97
CA SER A 39 -5.30 -19.91 -3.10
C SER A 39 -5.24 -19.02 -4.35
N PRO A 40 -5.53 -19.52 -5.57
CA PRO A 40 -5.46 -18.67 -6.77
C PRO A 40 -6.39 -17.45 -6.70
N LYS A 41 -7.59 -17.60 -6.13
CA LYS A 41 -8.57 -16.52 -6.00
C LYS A 41 -8.14 -15.50 -4.94
N ILE A 42 -7.63 -15.97 -3.80
CA ILE A 42 -7.19 -15.10 -2.70
C ILE A 42 -5.95 -14.29 -3.12
N MET A 43 -4.96 -14.95 -3.73
CA MET A 43 -3.73 -14.27 -4.18
C MET A 43 -4.03 -13.24 -5.27
N LEU A 44 -4.94 -13.53 -6.20
CA LEU A 44 -5.36 -12.57 -7.23
C LEU A 44 -6.06 -11.35 -6.61
N ALA A 45 -7.01 -11.55 -5.69
CA ALA A 45 -7.68 -10.46 -5.01
C ALA A 45 -6.72 -9.61 -4.15
N MET A 46 -5.82 -10.25 -3.41
CA MET A 46 -4.75 -9.59 -2.65
C MET A 46 -3.83 -8.77 -3.56
N GLY A 47 -3.40 -9.36 -4.68
CA GLY A 47 -2.55 -8.70 -5.66
C GLY A 47 -3.19 -7.43 -6.22
N PHE A 48 -4.48 -7.47 -6.59
CA PHE A 48 -5.20 -6.29 -7.02
C PHE A 48 -5.30 -5.23 -5.92
N ALA A 49 -5.61 -5.63 -4.68
CA ALA A 49 -5.69 -4.70 -3.56
C ALA A 49 -4.34 -3.99 -3.31
N PHE A 50 -3.22 -4.72 -3.39
CA PHE A 50 -1.88 -4.13 -3.28
C PHE A 50 -1.57 -3.20 -4.44
N LEU A 51 -1.91 -3.60 -5.67
CA LEU A 51 -1.70 -2.76 -6.85
C LEU A 51 -2.44 -1.43 -6.75
N PHE A 52 -3.69 -1.42 -6.29
CA PHE A 52 -4.45 -0.20 -6.09
C PHE A 52 -3.90 0.65 -4.93
N ALA A 53 -3.49 0.03 -3.82
CA ALA A 53 -2.87 0.74 -2.70
C ALA A 53 -1.56 1.42 -3.11
N GLU A 54 -0.67 0.70 -3.79
CA GLU A 54 0.58 1.24 -4.34
C GLU A 54 0.33 2.29 -5.41
N GLY A 55 -0.69 2.11 -6.27
CA GLY A 55 -1.05 3.12 -7.27
C GLY A 55 -1.39 4.47 -6.64
N ILE A 56 -2.15 4.47 -5.54
CA ILE A 56 -2.46 5.69 -4.78
C ILE A 56 -1.18 6.28 -4.15
N ALA A 57 -0.33 5.43 -3.56
CA ALA A 57 0.92 5.85 -2.95
C ALA A 57 1.84 6.57 -3.95
N VAL A 58 2.02 5.98 -5.14
CA VAL A 58 2.86 6.55 -6.20
C VAL A 58 2.30 7.88 -6.69
N ILE A 59 0.99 7.98 -6.94
CA ILE A 59 0.36 9.24 -7.36
C ILE A 59 0.58 10.33 -6.30
N ALA A 60 0.39 10.01 -5.01
CA ALA A 60 0.61 10.94 -3.92
C ALA A 60 2.08 11.41 -3.84
N LEU A 61 3.03 10.49 -3.94
CA LEU A 61 4.47 10.81 -3.90
C LEU A 61 4.89 11.68 -5.09
N VAL A 62 4.38 11.40 -6.30
CA VAL A 62 4.64 12.22 -7.49
C VAL A 62 4.06 13.62 -7.32
N MET A 63 2.84 13.77 -6.79
CA MET A 63 2.24 15.08 -6.51
C MET A 63 3.06 15.87 -5.49
N ILE A 64 3.50 15.22 -4.41
CA ILE A 64 4.38 15.84 -3.39
C ILE A 64 5.69 16.27 -4.02
N TYR A 65 6.33 15.42 -4.82
CA TYR A 65 7.57 15.76 -5.51
C TYR A 65 7.42 16.99 -6.40
N ASN A 66 6.32 17.09 -7.17
CA ASN A 66 6.06 18.26 -8.02
C ASN A 66 5.74 19.54 -7.21
N LEU A 67 5.17 19.42 -6.01
CA LEU A 67 4.85 20.56 -5.15
C LEU A 67 6.11 21.21 -4.54
N PHE A 68 7.17 20.43 -4.33
CA PHE A 68 8.40 20.86 -3.66
C PHE A 68 9.62 20.97 -4.58
N LYS A 69 9.42 20.77 -5.89
CA LYS A 69 10.43 20.99 -6.93
C LYS A 69 10.68 22.49 -7.12
#